data_AF-A0A165YFY9-F1
#
_entry.id   AF-A0A165YFY9-F1
#
_cell.length_a   1.000
_cell.length_b   1.000
_cell.length_c   1.000
_cell.angle_alpha   90.00
_cell.angle_beta   90.00
_cell.angle_gamma   90.00
#
_symmetry.space_group_name_H-M   'P 1'
#
loop_
_entity.id
_entity.type
_entity.pdbx_description
1 polymer ?
#
loop_
_entity_poly.entity_id
_entity_poly.type
_entity_poly.pdbx_seq_one_letter_code
_entity_poly.pdbx_strand_id
1 'polypeptide(L)'
;MARNFQPWMKRLEQAGLWLDIRHQNRWLQFRRIFSGVGRALAMPLWLSFHLVETWRVRLKLDDDRQLGATYMELIAEASDPALLERAVASFSYVKWYDEGKGSVVQVLKTGNRLMATDTSIRVRETLRARARWLIPSDSQELRLLGGIFTKELVQFFLAVHSYPERFRNSLLEAAFEAENEDLRPLAALPFDECVARVMASYNHEGRLGERRWLFYLAENHCAKLLKEGKTEDVTRILSHVDRLDLIKSIIQSPSFVNLILARLIAEVEKHETLIQINQFVKTIRKTRLGPRSLSNVFIALADPPPTDIDLSHIIDYISRHPHKFSWKDTCETIINYLNSFSTAQISNRSAVRRFLRLCVDPEPRDVDGKDLWGWTTFADKTRIGSNAQALLDELNHLPTVPANPSSPGSHPPLSGHLGTLGLTPHRAVIAQHPVTPLDAQLPLPFTEDDDDHDEHILQSKIKRSIALMLYSINRRHPPTTTESHTVFNKVSQLEARGGS
;
A
#
# COMPACT_ATOMS: atom_id res chain seq x y z
N MET A 1 60.49 88.84 17.02
CA MET A 1 59.08 88.49 17.35
C MET A 1 58.91 87.16 18.11
N ALA A 2 59.94 86.32 18.30
CA ALA A 2 59.78 85.00 18.94
C ALA A 2 59.87 84.95 20.49
N ARG A 3 60.09 86.07 21.20
CA ARG A 3 60.23 86.07 22.68
C ARG A 3 58.92 86.27 23.48
N ASN A 4 57.80 86.55 22.82
CA ASN A 4 56.53 86.84 23.52
C ASN A 4 55.52 85.68 23.57
N PHE A 5 55.82 84.51 22.96
CA PHE A 5 54.87 83.37 22.90
C PHE A 5 55.05 82.33 24.02
N GLN A 6 56.19 82.31 24.71
CA GLN A 6 56.48 81.31 25.74
C GLN A 6 55.52 81.33 26.95
N PRO A 7 55.08 82.50 27.47
CA PRO A 7 54.12 82.54 28.58
C PRO A 7 52.74 82.01 28.19
N TRP A 8 52.38 82.13 26.92
CA TRP A 8 51.09 81.70 26.38
C TRP A 8 51.03 80.19 26.20
N MET A 9 52.11 79.59 25.67
CA MET A 9 52.24 78.12 25.56
C MET A 9 52.16 77.43 26.93
N LYS A 10 52.81 77.99 27.97
CA LYS A 10 52.73 77.43 29.34
C LYS A 10 51.31 77.47 29.91
N ARG A 11 50.51 78.49 29.57
CA ARG A 11 49.10 78.59 30.01
C ARG A 11 48.19 77.63 29.26
N LEU A 12 48.44 77.39 27.97
CA LEU A 12 47.70 76.38 27.20
C LEU A 12 48.00 74.96 27.71
N GLU A 13 49.26 74.67 28.04
CA GLU A 13 49.66 73.36 28.56
C GLU A 13 49.03 73.07 29.94
N GLN A 14 48.96 74.09 30.81
CA GLN A 14 48.24 74.00 32.09
C GLN A 14 46.73 73.87 31.92
N ALA A 15 46.13 74.55 30.93
CA ALA A 15 44.72 74.42 30.61
C ALA A 15 44.39 73.02 30.06
N GLY A 16 45.28 72.44 29.25
CA GLY A 16 45.17 71.07 28.74
C GLY A 16 45.19 70.04 29.87
N LEU A 17 46.18 70.12 30.77
CA LEU A 17 46.27 69.25 31.94
C LEU A 17 45.05 69.37 32.87
N TRP A 18 44.53 70.57 33.05
CA TRP A 18 43.32 70.79 33.86
C TRP A 18 42.06 70.19 33.21
N LEU A 19 41.93 70.28 31.88
CA LEU A 19 40.82 69.68 31.14
C LEU A 19 40.87 68.14 31.18
N ASP A 20 42.06 67.55 31.06
CA ASP A 20 42.24 66.09 31.12
C ASP A 20 41.89 65.51 32.50
N ILE A 21 42.34 66.17 33.57
CA ILE A 21 42.01 65.77 34.94
C ILE A 21 40.50 65.88 35.19
N ARG A 22 39.85 66.92 34.64
CA ARG A 22 38.40 67.12 34.79
C ARG A 22 37.59 66.11 33.98
N HIS A 23 38.07 65.70 32.81
CA HIS A 23 37.44 64.68 31.98
C HIS A 23 37.54 63.29 32.63
N GLN A 24 38.70 62.90 33.15
CA GLN A 24 38.86 61.64 33.88
C GLN A 24 37.98 61.55 35.12
N ASN A 25 37.89 62.62 35.91
CA ASN A 25 37.06 62.60 37.13
C ASN A 25 35.55 62.56 36.84
N ARG A 26 35.08 63.20 35.76
CA ARG A 26 33.69 63.09 35.32
C ARG A 26 33.38 61.71 34.75
N TRP A 27 34.30 61.10 34.01
CA TRP A 27 34.10 59.76 33.44
C TRP A 27 33.98 58.68 34.53
N LEU A 28 34.75 58.78 35.61
CA LEU A 28 34.63 57.89 36.77
C LEU A 28 33.28 58.00 37.50
N GLN A 29 32.71 59.22 37.60
CA GLN A 29 31.37 59.40 38.16
C GLN A 29 30.26 58.88 37.22
N PHE A 30 30.41 59.13 35.91
CA PHE A 30 29.49 58.58 34.91
C PHE A 30 29.48 57.05 34.90
N ARG A 31 30.65 56.40 35.06
CA ARG A 31 30.74 54.93 35.10
C ARG A 31 30.00 54.31 36.29
N ARG A 32 29.98 54.98 37.46
CA ARG A 32 29.19 54.54 38.61
C ARG A 32 27.68 54.69 38.38
N ILE A 33 27.24 55.79 37.78
CA ILE A 33 25.82 56.04 37.50
C ILE A 33 25.31 55.11 36.37
N PHE A 34 26.08 54.94 35.29
CA PHE A 34 25.74 54.03 34.19
C PHE A 34 25.69 52.56 34.65
N SER A 35 26.55 52.16 35.60
CA SER A 35 26.46 50.81 36.19
C SER A 35 25.17 50.61 36.97
N GLY A 36 24.66 51.63 37.65
CA GLY A 36 23.39 51.55 38.39
C GLY A 36 22.19 51.51 37.45
N VAL A 37 22.14 52.43 36.49
CA VAL A 37 21.04 52.55 35.52
C VAL A 37 21.01 51.36 34.56
N GLY A 38 22.18 50.92 34.09
CA GLY A 38 22.28 49.73 33.23
C GLY A 38 21.79 48.47 33.93
N ARG A 39 22.10 48.29 35.22
CA ARG A 39 21.55 47.18 36.01
C ARG A 39 20.05 47.33 36.20
N ALA A 40 19.54 48.53 36.49
CA ALA A 40 18.11 48.75 36.68
C ALA A 40 17.28 48.52 35.40
N LEU A 41 17.81 48.87 34.23
CA LEU A 41 17.16 48.62 32.93
C LEU A 41 17.33 47.18 32.44
N ALA A 42 18.46 46.55 32.76
CA ALA A 42 18.69 45.15 32.43
C ALA A 42 17.92 44.20 33.37
N MET A 43 17.58 44.63 34.60
CA MET A 43 16.95 43.77 35.60
C MET A 43 15.60 43.20 35.13
N PRO A 44 14.66 43.99 34.55
CA PRO A 44 13.42 43.45 34.01
C PRO A 44 13.64 42.48 32.84
N LEU A 45 14.60 42.76 31.96
CA LEU A 45 14.92 41.89 30.82
C LEU A 45 15.62 40.60 31.27
N TRP A 46 16.51 40.69 32.26
CA TRP A 46 17.21 39.57 32.88
C TRP A 46 16.24 38.71 33.69
N LEU A 47 15.32 39.32 34.44
CA LEU A 47 14.26 38.63 35.15
C LEU A 47 13.28 37.98 34.17
N SER A 48 12.92 38.65 33.08
CA SER A 48 12.08 38.07 32.02
C SER A 48 12.78 36.91 31.33
N PHE A 49 14.08 37.03 31.04
CA PHE A 49 14.90 35.96 30.47
C PHE A 49 15.01 34.77 31.43
N HIS A 50 15.23 35.01 32.73
CA HIS A 50 15.27 33.94 33.72
C HIS A 50 13.91 33.32 33.97
N LEU A 51 12.82 34.08 33.95
CA LEU A 51 11.48 33.51 33.98
C LEU A 51 11.27 32.65 32.73
N VAL A 52 11.63 33.11 31.54
CA VAL A 52 11.53 32.30 30.31
C VAL A 52 12.43 31.06 30.36
N GLU A 53 13.64 31.12 30.93
CA GLU A 53 14.51 29.96 31.12
C GLU A 53 14.00 28.99 32.19
N THR A 54 13.43 29.50 33.28
CA THR A 54 12.90 28.67 34.38
C THR A 54 11.58 28.01 33.98
N TRP A 55 10.77 28.69 33.16
CA TRP A 55 9.52 28.17 32.59
C TRP A 55 9.74 27.39 31.29
N ARG A 56 10.91 27.51 30.64
CA ARG A 56 11.30 26.59 29.57
C ARG A 56 11.59 25.22 30.19
N VAL A 57 10.61 24.34 30.07
CA VAL A 57 10.85 22.91 30.18
C VAL A 57 12.00 22.58 29.21
N ARG A 58 13.15 22.15 29.75
CA ARG A 58 14.28 21.67 28.94
C ARG A 58 13.85 20.36 28.29
N LEU A 59 13.19 20.48 27.14
CA LEU A 59 12.92 19.37 26.25
C LEU A 59 14.27 18.84 25.78
N LYS A 60 14.59 17.60 26.13
CA LYS A 60 15.72 16.88 25.54
C LYS A 60 15.37 16.62 24.07
N LEU A 61 15.74 17.56 23.22
CA LEU A 61 15.49 17.51 21.77
C LEU A 61 16.29 16.40 21.07
N ASP A 62 17.32 15.85 21.73
CA ASP A 62 18.14 14.76 21.19
C ASP A 62 17.47 13.39 21.30
N ASP A 63 16.37 13.29 22.05
CA ASP A 63 15.57 12.07 22.17
C ASP A 63 14.18 12.30 21.59
N ASP A 64 14.06 12.11 20.28
CA ASP A 64 12.82 12.21 19.50
C ASP A 64 11.66 11.43 20.17
N ARG A 65 11.97 10.34 20.88
CA ARG A 65 11.00 9.53 21.63
C ARG A 65 10.45 10.26 22.84
N GLN A 66 11.34 10.81 23.67
CA GLN A 66 10.95 11.55 24.86
C GLN A 66 10.17 12.81 24.46
N LEU A 67 10.58 13.44 23.37
CA LEU A 67 9.88 14.59 22.78
C LEU A 67 8.44 14.23 22.40
N GLY A 68 8.22 13.11 21.70
CA GLY A 68 6.88 12.66 21.34
C GLY A 68 5.98 12.37 22.55
N ALA A 69 6.52 11.71 23.59
CA ALA A 69 5.78 11.43 24.82
C ALA A 69 5.42 12.71 25.60
N THR A 70 6.37 13.62 25.78
CA THR A 70 6.13 14.92 26.44
C THR A 70 5.13 15.76 25.65
N TYR A 71 5.20 15.72 24.32
CA TYR A 71 4.26 16.43 23.46
C TYR A 71 2.82 15.94 23.64
N MET A 72 2.62 14.63 23.74
CA MET A 72 1.31 14.02 24.02
C MET A 72 0.80 14.38 25.41
N GLU A 73 1.67 14.35 26.41
CA GLU A 73 1.32 14.75 27.77
C GLU A 73 0.87 16.22 27.82
N LEU A 74 1.58 17.10 27.12
CA LEU A 74 1.19 18.50 26.96
C LEU A 74 -0.16 18.67 26.25
N ILE A 75 -0.42 17.93 25.17
CA ILE A 75 -1.73 17.97 24.50
C ILE A 75 -2.82 17.46 25.44
N ALA A 76 -2.57 16.36 26.14
CA ALA A 76 -3.50 15.73 27.04
C ALA A 76 -3.88 16.62 28.24
N GLU A 77 -2.99 17.53 28.66
CA GLU A 77 -3.18 18.45 29.78
C GLU A 77 -3.57 19.87 29.35
N ALA A 78 -3.44 20.20 28.06
CA ALA A 78 -3.75 21.53 27.56
C ALA A 78 -5.25 21.84 27.66
N SER A 79 -5.59 22.87 28.43
CA SER A 79 -6.96 23.39 28.53
C SER A 79 -7.30 24.41 27.43
N ASP A 80 -6.31 25.04 26.81
CA ASP A 80 -6.50 26.08 25.79
C ASP A 80 -6.82 25.49 24.40
N PRO A 81 -8.01 25.74 23.83
CA PRO A 81 -8.38 25.27 22.50
C PRO A 81 -7.45 25.76 21.38
N ALA A 82 -6.88 26.97 21.50
CA ALA A 82 -5.97 27.52 20.49
C ALA A 82 -4.63 26.78 20.45
N LEU A 83 -4.16 26.30 21.61
CA LEU A 83 -2.98 25.44 21.69
C LEU A 83 -3.26 24.07 21.09
N LEU A 84 -4.44 23.48 21.36
CA LEU A 84 -4.84 22.21 20.77
C LEU A 84 -4.94 22.27 19.24
N GLU A 85 -5.45 23.37 18.67
CA GLU A 85 -5.50 23.58 17.21
C GLU A 85 -4.12 23.59 16.56
N ARG A 86 -3.16 24.28 17.17
CA ARG A 86 -1.78 24.28 16.67
C ARG A 86 -1.14 22.92 16.87
N ALA A 87 -1.42 22.29 18.01
CA ALA A 87 -0.75 21.07 18.39
C ALA A 87 -1.18 19.86 17.55
N VAL A 88 -2.49 19.75 17.25
CA VAL A 88 -3.03 18.69 16.40
C VAL A 88 -2.51 18.79 14.96
N ALA A 89 -2.23 20.01 14.49
CA ALA A 89 -1.69 20.27 13.15
C ALA A 89 -0.20 19.95 13.01
N SER A 90 0.57 19.86 14.08
CA SER A 90 1.96 19.36 14.05
C SER A 90 2.08 17.91 14.49
N PHE A 91 0.98 17.31 14.98
CA PHE A 91 0.98 15.94 15.48
C PHE A 91 1.12 14.90 14.35
N SER A 92 2.12 14.01 14.46
CA SER A 92 2.32 12.85 13.58
C SER A 92 2.35 11.56 14.40
N TYR A 93 1.27 10.76 14.37
CA TYR A 93 1.24 9.48 15.11
C TYR A 93 2.10 8.40 14.44
N VAL A 94 2.41 8.52 13.14
CA VAL A 94 3.29 7.57 12.43
C VAL A 94 4.70 7.64 12.99
N LYS A 95 5.28 8.85 13.11
CA LYS A 95 6.61 9.06 13.70
C LYS A 95 6.68 8.54 15.14
N TRP A 96 5.61 8.74 15.90
CA TRP A 96 5.50 8.26 17.28
C TRP A 96 5.42 6.73 17.39
N TYR A 97 4.67 6.09 16.48
CA TYR A 97 4.52 4.64 16.48
C TYR A 97 5.85 3.94 16.14
N ASP A 98 6.56 4.45 15.14
CA ASP A 98 7.83 3.90 14.66
C ASP A 98 8.95 3.97 15.71
N GLU A 99 8.85 4.92 16.63
CA GLU A 99 9.84 5.18 17.67
C GLU A 99 9.56 4.43 18.99
N GLY A 100 8.43 3.72 19.08
CA GLY A 100 8.35 2.41 19.73
C GLY A 100 8.38 2.32 21.26
N LYS A 101 8.06 3.38 22.01
CA LYS A 101 7.83 3.30 23.48
C LYS A 101 6.66 4.11 24.01
N GLY A 102 5.87 4.72 23.14
CA GLY A 102 4.73 5.50 23.61
C GLY A 102 3.68 4.60 24.26
N SER A 103 3.27 4.95 25.47
CA SER A 103 2.22 4.20 26.18
C SER A 103 0.90 4.36 25.42
N VAL A 104 0.20 3.26 25.15
CA VAL A 104 -1.16 3.32 24.59
C VAL A 104 -2.05 4.21 25.45
N VAL A 105 -1.82 4.24 26.78
CA VAL A 105 -2.51 5.13 27.72
C VAL A 105 -2.33 6.61 27.39
N GLN A 106 -1.16 7.04 26.93
CA GLN A 106 -0.93 8.44 26.54
C GLN A 106 -1.66 8.79 25.24
N VAL A 107 -1.76 7.85 24.29
CA VAL A 107 -2.60 8.02 23.09
C VAL A 107 -4.06 8.17 23.46
N LEU A 108 -4.55 7.37 24.41
CA LEU A 108 -5.91 7.50 24.93
C LEU A 108 -6.13 8.86 25.57
N LYS A 109 -5.26 9.26 26.49
CA LYS A 109 -5.38 10.54 27.22
C LYS A 109 -5.42 11.71 26.24
N THR A 110 -4.52 11.70 25.25
CA THR A 110 -4.44 12.73 24.21
C THR A 110 -5.63 12.69 23.27
N GLY A 111 -6.01 11.51 22.77
CA GLY A 111 -7.15 11.33 21.89
C GLY A 111 -8.46 11.77 22.54
N ASN A 112 -8.70 11.36 23.79
CA ASN A 112 -9.85 11.78 24.58
C ASN A 112 -9.87 13.29 24.77
N ARG A 113 -8.70 13.91 25.05
CA ARG A 113 -8.60 15.36 25.20
C ARG A 113 -8.92 16.10 23.90
N LEU A 114 -8.36 15.66 22.77
CA LEU A 114 -8.61 16.23 21.44
C LEU A 114 -10.04 16.02 20.94
N MET A 115 -10.74 15.02 21.48
CA MET A 115 -12.14 14.71 21.16
C MET A 115 -13.14 15.26 22.18
N ALA A 116 -12.68 15.91 23.25
CA ALA A 116 -13.54 16.45 24.29
C ALA A 116 -14.48 17.53 23.73
N THR A 117 -15.66 17.66 24.35
CA THR A 117 -16.76 18.52 23.86
C THR A 117 -16.42 20.01 23.84
N ASP A 118 -15.45 20.44 24.63
CA ASP A 118 -14.92 21.80 24.71
C ASP A 118 -13.90 22.12 23.60
N THR A 119 -13.46 21.12 22.81
CA THR A 119 -12.55 21.34 21.69
C THR A 119 -13.26 21.90 20.47
N SER A 120 -12.54 22.75 19.72
CA SER A 120 -13.09 23.35 18.50
C SER A 120 -13.42 22.28 17.45
N ILE A 121 -14.41 22.57 16.60
CA ILE A 121 -14.76 21.71 15.47
C ILE A 121 -13.53 21.48 14.58
N ARG A 122 -12.68 22.49 14.41
CA ARG A 122 -11.46 22.43 13.59
C ARG A 122 -10.44 21.43 14.12
N VAL A 123 -10.25 21.34 15.45
CA VAL A 123 -9.39 20.32 16.07
C VAL A 123 -9.88 18.93 15.70
N ARG A 124 -11.19 18.68 15.88
CA ARG A 124 -11.81 17.38 15.61
C ARG A 124 -11.76 17.01 14.13
N GLU A 125 -11.99 17.96 13.22
CA GLU A 125 -11.84 17.72 11.77
C GLU A 125 -10.38 17.45 11.37
N THR A 126 -9.42 18.18 11.96
CA THR A 126 -7.99 17.96 11.69
C THR A 126 -7.55 16.59 12.19
N LEU A 127 -7.99 16.21 13.41
CA LEU A 127 -7.76 14.87 13.95
C LEU A 127 -8.41 13.81 13.06
N ARG A 128 -9.66 14.01 12.60
CA ARG A 128 -10.34 13.08 11.70
C ARG A 128 -9.60 12.90 10.37
N ALA A 129 -9.12 13.98 9.77
CA ALA A 129 -8.33 13.95 8.55
C ALA A 129 -7.03 13.16 8.73
N ARG A 130 -6.40 13.27 9.91
CA ARG A 130 -5.15 12.57 10.23
C ARG A 130 -5.34 11.14 10.68
N ALA A 131 -6.37 10.86 11.50
CA ALA A 131 -6.76 9.53 12.01
C ALA A 131 -6.76 8.44 10.93
N ARG A 132 -7.16 8.80 9.71
CA ARG A 132 -7.17 7.89 8.55
C ARG A 132 -5.83 7.23 8.26
N TRP A 133 -4.72 7.90 8.55
CA TRP A 133 -3.36 7.43 8.28
C TRP A 133 -2.75 6.62 9.43
N LEU A 134 -3.41 6.61 10.58
CA LEU A 134 -2.82 6.21 11.85
C LEU A 134 -3.33 4.86 12.32
N ILE A 135 -4.52 4.51 11.86
CA ILE A 135 -5.24 3.36 12.35
C ILE A 135 -5.26 2.32 11.25
N PRO A 136 -4.89 1.08 11.60
CA PRO A 136 -5.05 -0.02 10.69
C PRO A 136 -6.46 -0.02 10.12
N SER A 137 -6.49 -0.03 8.80
CA SER A 137 -7.68 -0.23 7.99
C SER A 137 -8.48 -1.47 8.38
N ASP A 138 -7.89 -2.38 9.15
CA ASP A 138 -8.53 -3.59 9.64
C ASP A 138 -9.29 -3.34 10.94
N SER A 139 -10.62 -3.47 10.85
CA SER A 139 -11.52 -3.45 12.00
C SER A 139 -11.20 -4.54 13.04
N GLN A 140 -10.52 -5.62 12.66
CA GLN A 140 -10.12 -6.70 13.56
C GLN A 140 -8.95 -6.29 14.45
N GLU A 141 -7.95 -5.59 13.91
CA GLU A 141 -6.88 -4.99 14.72
C GLU A 141 -7.43 -3.91 15.67
N LEU A 142 -8.37 -3.09 15.18
CA LEU A 142 -9.10 -2.14 16.03
C LEU A 142 -9.91 -2.83 17.15
N ARG A 143 -10.50 -4.00 16.88
CA ARG A 143 -11.22 -4.81 17.89
C ARG A 143 -10.27 -5.42 18.91
N LEU A 144 -9.10 -5.89 18.50
CA LEU A 144 -8.05 -6.38 19.41
C LEU A 144 -7.55 -5.24 20.30
N LEU A 145 -7.40 -4.04 19.75
CA LEU A 145 -7.09 -2.82 20.49
C LEU A 145 -8.29 -2.29 21.30
N GLY A 146 -9.50 -2.81 21.07
CA GLY A 146 -10.73 -2.38 21.73
C GLY A 146 -10.76 -2.69 23.23
N GLY A 147 -9.93 -3.62 23.72
CA GLY A 147 -9.70 -3.80 25.15
C GLY A 147 -8.92 -2.66 25.79
N ILE A 148 -8.24 -1.85 24.97
CA ILE A 148 -7.40 -0.73 25.42
C ILE A 148 -8.08 0.62 25.14
N PHE A 149 -8.86 0.72 24.05
CA PHE A 149 -9.55 1.96 23.67
C PHE A 149 -10.88 2.18 24.42
N THR A 150 -11.19 3.45 24.74
CA THR A 150 -12.53 3.82 25.22
C THR A 150 -13.56 3.57 24.11
N LYS A 151 -14.80 3.28 24.50
CA LYS A 151 -15.90 3.00 23.55
C LYS A 151 -16.08 4.17 22.57
N GLU A 152 -15.94 5.40 23.05
CA GLU A 152 -16.08 6.63 22.28
C GLU A 152 -14.97 6.76 21.22
N LEU A 153 -13.74 6.40 21.55
CA LEU A 153 -12.60 6.45 20.62
C LEU A 153 -12.69 5.33 19.58
N VAL A 154 -13.10 4.12 19.98
CA VAL A 154 -13.41 3.02 19.05
C VAL A 154 -14.53 3.44 18.10
N GLN A 155 -15.62 4.01 18.61
CA GLN A 155 -16.71 4.51 17.78
C GLN A 155 -16.26 5.62 16.84
N PHE A 156 -15.44 6.57 17.32
CA PHE A 156 -14.86 7.61 16.49
C PHE A 156 -14.04 7.02 15.34
N PHE A 157 -13.14 6.08 15.61
CA PHE A 157 -12.33 5.45 14.58
C PHE A 157 -13.13 4.59 13.62
N LEU A 158 -14.11 3.83 14.12
CA LEU A 158 -15.07 3.12 13.28
C LEU A 158 -15.86 4.08 12.37
N ALA A 159 -16.17 5.30 12.84
CA ALA A 159 -16.80 6.35 12.05
C ALA A 159 -15.83 7.06 11.10
N VAL A 160 -14.54 7.17 11.41
CA VAL A 160 -13.54 7.69 10.47
C VAL A 160 -13.31 6.72 9.32
N HIS A 161 -13.39 5.41 9.62
CA HIS A 161 -13.26 4.34 8.65
C HIS A 161 -14.59 3.77 8.19
N SER A 162 -15.71 4.48 8.43
CA SER A 162 -17.01 4.02 7.96
C SER A 162 -17.03 3.97 6.44
N TYR A 163 -17.60 2.90 5.93
CA TYR A 163 -18.16 2.91 4.60
C TYR A 163 -19.45 3.74 4.67
N PRO A 164 -19.69 4.67 3.74
CA PRO A 164 -19.03 4.83 2.44
C PRO A 164 -17.86 5.81 2.36
N GLU A 165 -17.61 6.67 3.37
CA GLU A 165 -16.64 7.77 3.23
C GLU A 165 -15.22 7.27 2.94
N ARG A 166 -14.76 6.23 3.63
CA ARG A 166 -13.42 5.68 3.42
C ARG A 166 -13.18 5.30 1.96
N PHE A 167 -14.14 4.63 1.34
CA PHE A 167 -14.06 4.23 -0.06
C PHE A 167 -13.99 5.44 -0.99
N ARG A 168 -14.84 6.45 -0.78
CA ARG A 168 -14.87 7.68 -1.60
C ARG A 168 -13.55 8.46 -1.53
N ASN A 169 -12.95 8.57 -0.34
CA ASN A 169 -11.65 9.23 -0.20
C ASN A 169 -10.56 8.46 -0.94
N SER A 170 -10.49 7.14 -0.78
CA SER A 170 -9.50 6.31 -1.50
C SER A 170 -9.71 6.35 -3.02
N LEU A 171 -10.95 6.45 -3.50
CA LEU A 171 -11.24 6.65 -4.91
C LEU A 171 -10.72 7.99 -5.43
N LEU A 172 -11.01 9.08 -4.71
CA LEU A 172 -10.54 10.41 -5.10
C LEU A 172 -9.01 10.46 -5.15
N GLU A 173 -8.34 9.92 -4.13
CA GLU A 173 -6.88 9.81 -4.11
C GLU A 173 -6.36 9.04 -5.34
N ALA A 174 -6.87 7.82 -5.58
CA ALA A 174 -6.46 6.99 -6.71
C ALA A 174 -6.73 7.64 -8.07
N ALA A 175 -7.83 8.39 -8.22
CA ALA A 175 -8.21 9.04 -9.48
C ALA A 175 -7.29 10.21 -9.90
N PHE A 176 -6.46 10.72 -8.98
CA PHE A 176 -5.42 11.71 -9.27
C PHE A 176 -4.02 11.09 -9.38
N GLU A 177 -3.87 9.79 -9.15
CA GLU A 177 -2.63 9.07 -9.45
C GLU A 177 -2.46 8.86 -10.97
N ALA A 178 -1.23 8.58 -11.41
CA ALA A 178 -0.91 8.39 -12.81
C ALA A 178 -1.65 7.17 -13.41
N GLU A 179 -2.12 7.29 -14.65
CA GLU A 179 -2.82 6.22 -15.41
C GLU A 179 -4.15 5.78 -14.75
N ASN A 180 -4.78 6.65 -13.96
CA ASN A 180 -6.07 6.42 -13.30
C ASN A 180 -7.11 7.52 -13.63
N GLU A 181 -6.92 8.25 -14.73
CA GLU A 181 -7.83 9.33 -15.16
C GLU A 181 -9.26 8.82 -15.41
N ASP A 182 -9.40 7.55 -15.80
CA ASP A 182 -10.67 6.86 -16.00
C ASP A 182 -11.50 6.71 -14.72
N LEU A 183 -10.88 6.82 -13.54
CA LEU A 183 -11.58 6.74 -12.25
C LEU A 183 -12.26 8.06 -11.85
N ARG A 184 -11.86 9.20 -12.42
CA ARG A 184 -12.39 10.53 -12.01
C ARG A 184 -13.90 10.66 -12.17
N PRO A 185 -14.52 10.22 -13.29
CA PRO A 185 -15.97 10.27 -13.44
C PRO A 185 -16.71 9.42 -12.40
N LEU A 186 -16.08 8.36 -11.89
CA LEU A 186 -16.71 7.45 -10.92
C LEU A 186 -16.99 8.14 -9.58
N ALA A 187 -16.16 9.12 -9.18
CA ALA A 187 -16.33 9.84 -7.91
C ALA A 187 -17.61 10.67 -7.84
N ALA A 188 -18.23 10.99 -8.98
CA ALA A 188 -19.50 11.70 -9.05
C ALA A 188 -20.74 10.78 -8.99
N LEU A 189 -20.55 9.47 -9.10
CA LEU A 189 -21.66 8.50 -9.17
C LEU A 189 -22.29 8.26 -7.79
N PRO A 190 -23.56 7.80 -7.76
CA PRO A 190 -24.15 7.21 -6.56
C PRO A 190 -23.24 6.11 -5.98
N PHE A 191 -23.23 5.95 -4.66
CA PHE A 191 -22.25 5.07 -3.99
C PHE A 191 -22.25 3.63 -4.54
N ASP A 192 -23.43 3.04 -4.72
CA ASP A 192 -23.56 1.65 -5.19
C ASP A 192 -23.06 1.50 -6.63
N GLU A 193 -23.48 2.40 -7.53
CA GLU A 193 -22.95 2.42 -8.90
C GLU A 193 -21.44 2.62 -8.93
N CYS A 194 -20.92 3.52 -8.08
CA CYS A 194 -19.50 3.77 -7.95
C CYS A 194 -18.72 2.51 -7.52
N VAL A 195 -19.22 1.75 -6.54
CA VAL A 195 -18.63 0.49 -6.09
C VAL A 195 -18.58 -0.51 -7.25
N ALA A 196 -19.69 -0.68 -7.96
CA ALA A 196 -19.79 -1.61 -9.08
C ALA A 196 -18.83 -1.24 -10.22
N ARG A 197 -18.78 0.03 -10.61
CA ARG A 197 -17.89 0.54 -11.67
C ARG A 197 -16.42 0.41 -11.30
N VAL A 198 -16.07 0.62 -10.02
CA VAL A 198 -14.71 0.33 -9.53
C VAL A 198 -14.38 -1.16 -9.64
N MET A 199 -15.31 -2.05 -9.31
CA MET A 199 -15.10 -3.49 -9.51
C MET A 199 -14.96 -3.87 -11.00
N ALA A 200 -15.45 -3.06 -11.92
CA ALA A 200 -15.30 -3.25 -13.37
C ALA A 200 -14.03 -2.60 -13.95
N SER A 201 -13.27 -1.83 -13.16
CA SER A 201 -12.22 -0.93 -13.67
C SER A 201 -10.98 -1.63 -14.22
N TYR A 202 -10.74 -2.92 -13.94
CA TYR A 202 -9.62 -3.66 -14.55
C TYR A 202 -9.90 -4.12 -15.98
N ASN A 203 -11.17 -4.09 -16.41
CA ASN A 203 -11.54 -4.37 -17.79
C ASN A 203 -11.39 -3.15 -18.72
N HIS A 204 -10.86 -2.03 -18.21
CA HIS A 204 -10.60 -0.86 -19.03
C HIS A 204 -9.47 -1.13 -20.05
N GLU A 205 -9.65 -0.58 -21.25
CA GLU A 205 -8.66 -0.62 -22.32
C GLU A 205 -7.54 0.38 -22.04
N GLY A 206 -6.30 0.01 -22.33
CA GLY A 206 -5.14 0.89 -22.12
C GLY A 206 -4.31 0.53 -20.90
N ARG A 207 -3.56 1.51 -20.40
CA ARG A 207 -2.70 1.35 -19.21
C ARG A 207 -3.52 1.67 -17.97
N LEU A 208 -3.32 0.87 -16.92
CA LEU A 208 -4.01 1.02 -15.66
C LEU A 208 -2.98 1.38 -14.59
N GLY A 209 -3.25 2.47 -13.86
CA GLY A 209 -2.51 2.82 -12.66
C GLY A 209 -2.79 1.85 -11.50
N GLU A 210 -2.06 2.04 -10.40
CA GLU A 210 -2.22 1.22 -9.20
C GLU A 210 -3.61 1.49 -8.57
N ARG A 211 -4.51 0.51 -8.71
CA ARG A 211 -5.89 0.60 -8.18
C ARG A 211 -6.30 -0.63 -7.39
N ARG A 212 -5.33 -1.51 -7.06
CA ARG A 212 -5.55 -2.78 -6.33
C ARG A 212 -6.23 -2.56 -4.98
N TRP A 213 -5.80 -1.55 -4.23
CA TRP A 213 -6.39 -1.24 -2.94
C TRP A 213 -7.85 -0.81 -3.07
N LEU A 214 -8.14 0.06 -4.03
CA LEU A 214 -9.49 0.55 -4.29
C LEU A 214 -10.44 -0.59 -4.70
N PHE A 215 -9.98 -1.48 -5.57
CA PHE A 215 -10.71 -2.68 -5.95
C PHE A 215 -10.99 -3.58 -4.73
N TYR A 216 -9.97 -3.83 -3.90
CA TYR A 216 -10.13 -4.60 -2.66
C TYR A 216 -11.17 -3.99 -1.72
N LEU A 217 -11.24 -2.66 -1.59
CA LEU A 217 -12.26 -2.00 -0.78
C LEU A 217 -13.68 -2.26 -1.32
N ALA A 218 -13.88 -2.12 -2.63
CA ALA A 218 -15.17 -2.39 -3.27
C ALA A 218 -15.58 -3.87 -3.08
N GLU A 219 -14.66 -4.78 -3.33
CA GLU A 219 -14.87 -6.21 -3.20
C GLU A 219 -15.19 -6.62 -1.75
N ASN A 220 -14.42 -6.11 -0.79
CA ASN A 220 -14.61 -6.39 0.62
C ASN A 220 -15.94 -5.84 1.15
N HIS A 221 -16.42 -4.71 0.60
CA HIS A 221 -17.76 -4.20 0.89
C HIS A 221 -18.84 -5.20 0.49
N CYS A 222 -18.81 -5.69 -0.75
CA CYS A 222 -19.73 -6.72 -1.23
C CYS A 222 -19.61 -8.01 -0.40
N ALA A 223 -18.40 -8.49 -0.13
CA ALA A 223 -18.18 -9.69 0.68
C ALA A 223 -18.73 -9.56 2.11
N LYS A 224 -18.65 -8.36 2.72
CA LYS A 224 -19.22 -8.09 4.04
C LYS A 224 -20.75 -8.14 4.00
N LEU A 225 -21.38 -7.53 2.98
CA LEU A 225 -22.83 -7.61 2.80
C LEU A 225 -23.30 -9.06 2.63
N LEU A 226 -22.58 -9.89 1.88
CA LEU A 226 -22.89 -11.32 1.76
C LEU A 226 -22.79 -12.07 3.10
N LYS A 227 -21.76 -11.78 3.91
CA LYS A 227 -21.63 -12.35 5.26
C LYS A 227 -22.77 -11.94 6.19
N GLU A 228 -23.35 -10.76 5.98
CA GLU A 228 -24.52 -10.25 6.71
C GLU A 228 -25.85 -10.79 6.14
N GLY A 229 -25.83 -11.63 5.11
CA GLY A 229 -27.03 -12.16 4.46
C GLY A 229 -27.73 -11.17 3.50
N LYS A 230 -27.09 -10.05 3.16
CA LYS A 230 -27.65 -8.98 2.31
C LYS A 230 -27.34 -9.21 0.83
N THR A 231 -27.73 -10.37 0.31
CA THR A 231 -27.48 -10.76 -1.09
C THR A 231 -28.18 -9.85 -2.10
N GLU A 232 -29.38 -9.37 -1.76
CA GLU A 232 -30.15 -8.43 -2.60
C GLU A 232 -29.42 -7.10 -2.79
N ASP A 233 -28.80 -6.57 -1.73
CA ASP A 233 -28.00 -5.33 -1.82
C ASP A 233 -26.80 -5.51 -2.74
N VAL A 234 -26.10 -6.64 -2.67
CA VAL A 234 -24.98 -6.93 -3.57
C VAL A 234 -25.46 -7.07 -5.01
N THR A 235 -26.59 -7.75 -5.23
CA THR A 235 -27.17 -7.89 -6.57
C THR A 235 -27.55 -6.51 -7.15
N ARG A 236 -28.12 -5.64 -6.33
CA ARG A 236 -28.48 -4.25 -6.68
C ARG A 236 -27.25 -3.39 -6.97
N ILE A 237 -26.16 -3.56 -6.23
CA ILE A 237 -24.88 -2.90 -6.52
C ILE A 237 -24.35 -3.38 -7.88
N LEU A 238 -24.25 -4.69 -8.07
CA LEU A 238 -23.60 -5.27 -9.25
C LEU A 238 -24.43 -5.12 -10.55
N SER A 239 -25.73 -4.84 -10.46
CA SER A 239 -26.59 -4.60 -11.63
C SER A 239 -26.24 -3.33 -12.42
N HIS A 240 -25.41 -2.45 -11.86
CA HIS A 240 -24.94 -1.23 -12.51
C HIS A 240 -23.84 -1.47 -13.57
N VAL A 241 -23.35 -2.70 -13.73
CA VAL A 241 -22.30 -3.06 -14.68
C VAL A 241 -22.68 -4.35 -15.40
N ASP A 242 -22.29 -4.46 -16.67
CA ASP A 242 -22.33 -5.74 -17.36
C ASP A 242 -21.54 -6.82 -16.60
N ARG A 243 -22.17 -7.97 -16.45
CA ARG A 243 -21.67 -9.09 -15.65
C ARG A 243 -20.41 -9.71 -16.25
N LEU A 244 -20.33 -9.82 -17.58
CA LEU A 244 -19.14 -10.36 -18.24
C LEU A 244 -17.96 -9.41 -18.05
N ASP A 245 -18.18 -8.10 -18.16
CA ASP A 245 -17.14 -7.09 -17.92
C ASP A 245 -16.66 -7.10 -16.47
N LEU A 246 -17.57 -7.32 -15.51
CA LEU A 246 -17.22 -7.53 -14.12
C LEU A 246 -16.33 -8.77 -13.95
N ILE A 247 -16.68 -9.90 -14.56
CA ILE A 247 -15.87 -11.13 -14.49
C ILE A 247 -14.50 -10.91 -15.14
N LYS A 248 -14.44 -10.29 -16.32
CA LYS A 248 -13.18 -9.94 -17.00
C LYS A 248 -12.31 -9.04 -16.14
N SER A 249 -12.90 -8.07 -15.44
CA SER A 249 -12.20 -7.20 -14.50
C SER A 249 -11.66 -7.99 -13.31
N ILE A 250 -12.48 -8.86 -12.71
CA ILE A 250 -12.11 -9.74 -11.59
C ILE A 250 -10.92 -10.64 -11.93
N ILE A 251 -10.95 -11.34 -13.07
CA ILE A 251 -9.84 -12.23 -13.47
C ILE A 251 -8.57 -11.46 -13.86
N GLN A 252 -8.68 -10.16 -14.16
CA GLN A 252 -7.54 -9.29 -14.41
C GLN A 252 -7.02 -8.60 -13.14
N SER A 253 -7.80 -8.60 -12.06
CA SER A 253 -7.39 -7.98 -10.81
C SER A 253 -6.27 -8.79 -10.15
N PRO A 254 -5.19 -8.14 -9.67
CA PRO A 254 -4.16 -8.77 -8.86
C PRO A 254 -4.63 -9.04 -7.42
N SER A 255 -5.85 -8.66 -7.04
CA SER A 255 -6.39 -8.92 -5.70
C SER A 255 -6.84 -10.38 -5.53
N PHE A 256 -6.99 -10.78 -4.26
CA PHE A 256 -7.71 -12.00 -3.94
C PHE A 256 -9.20 -11.78 -4.18
N VAL A 257 -9.79 -12.59 -5.06
CA VAL A 257 -11.24 -12.60 -5.28
C VAL A 257 -11.91 -13.56 -4.31
N ASN A 258 -12.87 -13.07 -3.53
CA ASN A 258 -13.71 -13.86 -2.65
C ASN A 258 -14.54 -14.87 -3.47
N LEU A 259 -14.37 -16.17 -3.17
CA LEU A 259 -15.03 -17.25 -3.90
C LEU A 259 -16.57 -17.17 -3.84
N ILE A 260 -17.14 -16.69 -2.73
CA ILE A 260 -18.59 -16.54 -2.59
C ILE A 260 -19.10 -15.47 -3.56
N LEU A 261 -18.36 -14.35 -3.67
CA LEU A 261 -18.67 -13.30 -4.61
C LEU A 261 -18.52 -13.77 -6.06
N ALA A 262 -17.47 -14.54 -6.36
CA ALA A 262 -17.29 -15.15 -7.67
C ALA A 262 -18.46 -16.08 -8.05
N ARG A 263 -18.95 -16.90 -7.11
CA ARG A 263 -20.12 -17.77 -7.31
C ARG A 263 -21.39 -16.98 -7.57
N LEU A 264 -21.66 -15.94 -6.78
CA LEU A 264 -22.83 -15.07 -7.00
C LEU A 264 -22.80 -14.42 -8.39
N ILE A 265 -21.63 -13.90 -8.78
CA ILE A 265 -21.42 -13.29 -10.10
C ILE A 265 -21.45 -14.34 -11.21
N ALA A 266 -21.24 -15.62 -10.92
CA ALA A 266 -21.23 -16.73 -11.87
C ALA A 266 -22.56 -17.50 -11.96
N GLU A 267 -23.59 -17.19 -11.18
CA GLU A 267 -24.79 -18.04 -11.09
C GLU A 267 -25.64 -18.19 -12.38
N VAL A 268 -25.93 -17.11 -13.10
CA VAL A 268 -26.66 -17.10 -14.38
C VAL A 268 -25.75 -17.46 -15.58
N GLU A 269 -26.23 -18.35 -16.47
CA GLU A 269 -25.57 -18.65 -17.75
C GLU A 269 -24.08 -19.05 -17.62
N LYS A 270 -23.77 -19.92 -16.66
CA LYS A 270 -22.41 -20.38 -16.33
C LYS A 270 -21.59 -20.80 -17.55
N HIS A 271 -22.14 -21.69 -18.37
CA HIS A 271 -21.42 -22.28 -19.51
C HIS A 271 -21.19 -21.28 -20.64
N GLU A 272 -22.18 -20.44 -20.96
CA GLU A 272 -22.03 -19.36 -21.96
C GLU A 272 -20.98 -18.35 -21.50
N THR A 273 -21.05 -17.93 -20.24
CA THR A 273 -20.03 -17.07 -19.63
C THR A 273 -18.65 -17.73 -19.68
N LEU A 274 -18.56 -19.03 -19.40
CA LEU A 274 -17.31 -19.78 -19.44
C LEU A 274 -16.70 -19.83 -20.85
N ILE A 275 -17.51 -20.00 -21.89
CA ILE A 275 -17.07 -19.91 -23.31
C ILE A 275 -16.43 -18.55 -23.56
N GLN A 276 -17.12 -17.48 -23.16
CA GLN A 276 -16.65 -16.10 -23.38
C GLN A 276 -15.37 -15.81 -22.60
N ILE A 277 -15.24 -16.31 -21.36
CA ILE A 277 -14.01 -16.19 -20.57
C ILE A 277 -12.87 -17.03 -21.16
N ASN A 278 -13.14 -18.25 -21.63
CA ASN A 278 -12.14 -19.10 -22.27
C ASN A 278 -11.58 -18.43 -23.55
N GLN A 279 -12.45 -17.81 -24.35
CA GLN A 279 -12.05 -17.03 -25.51
C GLN A 279 -11.31 -15.74 -25.11
N PHE A 280 -11.74 -15.07 -24.04
CA PHE A 280 -11.04 -13.89 -23.53
C PHE A 280 -9.61 -14.23 -23.09
N VAL A 281 -9.41 -15.30 -22.33
CA VAL A 281 -8.09 -15.79 -21.87
C VAL A 281 -7.15 -16.10 -23.03
N LYS A 282 -7.68 -16.57 -24.17
CA LYS A 282 -6.91 -16.79 -25.40
C LYS A 282 -6.34 -15.50 -25.98
N THR A 283 -7.09 -14.40 -25.91
CA THR A 283 -6.78 -13.12 -26.59
C THR A 283 -6.03 -12.13 -25.71
N ILE A 284 -6.27 -12.14 -24.40
CA ILE A 284 -5.71 -11.16 -23.47
C ILE A 284 -4.21 -11.43 -23.20
N ARG A 285 -3.47 -10.37 -22.88
CA ARG A 285 -2.08 -10.50 -22.42
C ARG A 285 -2.05 -11.27 -21.10
N LYS A 286 -1.34 -12.40 -21.08
CA LYS A 286 -1.24 -13.30 -19.91
C LYS A 286 -0.77 -12.60 -18.63
N THR A 287 0.05 -11.56 -18.75
CA THR A 287 0.54 -10.76 -17.61
C THR A 287 -0.55 -9.92 -16.93
N ARG A 288 -1.69 -9.69 -17.58
CA ARG A 288 -2.85 -9.01 -16.99
C ARG A 288 -3.74 -9.95 -16.19
N LEU A 289 -3.63 -11.26 -16.37
CA LEU A 289 -4.48 -12.21 -15.67
C LEU A 289 -3.91 -12.50 -14.29
N GLY A 290 -4.77 -12.45 -13.27
CA GLY A 290 -4.48 -12.87 -11.90
C GLY A 290 -4.68 -14.38 -11.76
N PRO A 291 -3.63 -15.18 -11.47
CA PRO A 291 -3.73 -16.64 -11.40
C PRO A 291 -4.82 -17.14 -10.45
N ARG A 292 -4.84 -16.58 -9.23
CA ARG A 292 -5.84 -16.89 -8.22
C ARG A 292 -7.26 -16.50 -8.65
N SER A 293 -7.39 -15.30 -9.19
CA SER A 293 -8.69 -14.72 -9.58
C SER A 293 -9.33 -15.54 -10.69
N LEU A 294 -8.54 -15.90 -11.72
CA LEU A 294 -9.01 -16.77 -12.80
C LEU A 294 -9.38 -18.16 -12.30
N SER A 295 -8.57 -18.78 -11.43
CA SER A 295 -8.92 -20.07 -10.81
C SER A 295 -10.25 -20.03 -10.07
N ASN A 296 -10.49 -19.00 -9.25
CA ASN A 296 -11.73 -18.88 -8.47
C ASN A 296 -12.97 -18.69 -9.36
N VAL A 297 -12.84 -17.88 -10.42
CA VAL A 297 -13.91 -17.69 -11.41
C VAL A 297 -14.15 -18.99 -12.19
N PHE A 298 -13.10 -19.68 -12.60
CA PHE A 298 -13.20 -20.96 -13.29
C PHE A 298 -13.92 -22.01 -12.44
N ILE A 299 -13.54 -22.17 -11.17
CA ILE A 299 -14.21 -23.08 -10.22
C ILE A 299 -15.70 -22.76 -10.11
N ALA A 300 -16.07 -21.48 -10.07
CA ALA A 300 -17.46 -21.06 -9.96
C ALA A 300 -18.30 -21.33 -11.24
N LEU A 301 -17.68 -21.19 -12.42
CA LEU A 301 -18.34 -21.35 -13.72
C LEU A 301 -18.37 -22.79 -14.23
N ALA A 302 -17.41 -23.62 -13.82
CA ALA A 302 -17.28 -25.01 -14.26
C ALA A 302 -18.04 -26.01 -13.36
N ASP A 303 -18.92 -25.53 -12.47
CA ASP A 303 -19.79 -26.37 -11.63
C ASP A 303 -21.28 -26.14 -11.99
N PRO A 304 -21.97 -27.12 -12.61
CA PRO A 304 -21.48 -28.46 -12.96
C PRO A 304 -20.50 -28.46 -14.16
N PRO A 305 -19.67 -29.50 -14.32
CA PRO A 305 -18.68 -29.58 -15.40
C PRO A 305 -19.33 -29.52 -16.78
N PRO A 306 -18.83 -28.67 -17.71
CA PRO A 306 -19.33 -28.64 -19.07
C PRO A 306 -18.90 -29.91 -19.83
N THR A 307 -19.73 -30.39 -20.74
CA THR A 307 -19.51 -31.63 -21.52
C THR A 307 -19.23 -31.38 -22.99
N ASP A 308 -19.40 -30.15 -23.46
CA ASP A 308 -19.35 -29.74 -24.87
C ASP A 308 -18.41 -28.54 -25.13
N ILE A 309 -17.75 -28.03 -24.09
CA ILE A 309 -16.87 -26.85 -24.17
C ILE A 309 -15.41 -27.28 -24.01
N ASP A 310 -14.57 -26.97 -25.00
CA ASP A 310 -13.12 -27.16 -24.88
C ASP A 310 -12.47 -26.05 -24.03
N LEU A 311 -12.12 -26.37 -22.79
CA LEU A 311 -11.49 -25.46 -21.82
C LEU A 311 -9.96 -25.40 -21.91
N SER A 312 -9.38 -25.86 -23.02
CA SER A 312 -7.93 -25.95 -23.17
C SER A 312 -7.16 -24.65 -22.95
N HIS A 313 -7.72 -23.47 -23.28
CA HIS A 313 -7.03 -22.19 -23.10
C HIS A 313 -6.90 -21.81 -21.62
N ILE A 314 -7.96 -22.00 -20.83
CA ILE A 314 -7.93 -21.79 -19.38
C ILE A 314 -6.96 -22.80 -18.73
N ILE A 315 -7.04 -24.09 -19.07
CA ILE A 315 -6.14 -25.13 -18.54
C ILE A 315 -4.69 -24.82 -18.90
N ASP A 316 -4.43 -24.36 -20.12
CA ASP A 316 -3.09 -23.97 -20.57
C ASP A 316 -2.53 -22.77 -19.79
N TYR A 317 -3.38 -21.83 -19.37
CA TYR A 317 -2.98 -20.74 -18.49
C TYR A 317 -2.70 -21.24 -17.07
N ILE A 318 -3.66 -21.94 -16.45
CA ILE A 318 -3.55 -22.45 -15.06
C ILE A 318 -2.33 -23.37 -14.91
N SER A 319 -2.04 -24.22 -15.90
CA SER A 319 -0.87 -25.10 -15.88
C SER A 319 0.48 -24.39 -15.94
N ARG A 320 0.51 -23.11 -16.34
CA ARG A 320 1.74 -22.29 -16.32
C ARG A 320 1.79 -21.33 -15.15
N HIS A 321 0.62 -21.02 -14.59
CA HIS A 321 0.46 -20.09 -13.49
C HIS A 321 -0.38 -20.74 -12.39
N PRO A 322 0.04 -21.87 -11.80
CA PRO A 322 -0.70 -22.46 -10.71
C PRO A 322 -0.59 -21.55 -9.48
N HIS A 323 -1.57 -21.61 -8.60
CA HIS A 323 -1.62 -20.75 -7.43
C HIS A 323 -2.05 -21.54 -6.19
N LYS A 324 -1.21 -21.54 -5.15
CA LYS A 324 -1.33 -22.45 -4.00
C LYS A 324 -2.69 -22.42 -3.29
N PHE A 325 -3.31 -21.24 -3.15
CA PHE A 325 -4.54 -21.11 -2.35
C PHE A 325 -5.80 -21.57 -3.08
N SER A 326 -5.73 -21.83 -4.38
CA SER A 326 -6.84 -22.34 -5.19
C SER A 326 -6.53 -23.68 -5.83
N TRP A 327 -5.33 -24.23 -5.57
CA TRP A 327 -4.80 -25.38 -6.30
C TRP A 327 -5.65 -26.63 -6.15
N LYS A 328 -5.98 -27.03 -4.91
CA LYS A 328 -6.82 -28.20 -4.64
C LYS A 328 -8.14 -28.15 -5.41
N ASP A 329 -8.91 -27.08 -5.21
CA ASP A 329 -10.24 -26.94 -5.82
C ASP A 329 -10.15 -26.83 -7.35
N THR A 330 -9.12 -26.15 -7.86
CA THR A 330 -8.85 -26.08 -9.30
C THR A 330 -8.56 -27.46 -9.87
N CYS A 331 -7.78 -28.28 -9.16
CA CYS A 331 -7.47 -29.64 -9.60
C CYS A 331 -8.68 -30.54 -9.65
N GLU A 332 -9.50 -30.53 -8.60
CA GLU A 332 -10.75 -31.29 -8.57
C GLU A 332 -11.69 -30.86 -9.70
N THR A 333 -11.82 -29.55 -9.93
CA THR A 333 -12.67 -29.00 -11.00
C THR A 333 -12.17 -29.44 -12.38
N ILE A 334 -10.87 -29.31 -12.67
CA ILE A 334 -10.31 -29.72 -13.97
C ILE A 334 -10.42 -31.24 -14.16
N ILE A 335 -10.14 -32.06 -13.13
CA ILE A 335 -10.26 -33.52 -13.22
C ILE A 335 -11.71 -33.92 -13.47
N ASN A 336 -12.68 -33.33 -12.77
CA ASN A 336 -14.11 -33.60 -12.98
C ASN A 336 -14.55 -33.21 -14.40
N TYR A 337 -14.07 -32.08 -14.91
CA TYR A 337 -14.26 -31.69 -16.31
C TYR A 337 -13.64 -32.71 -17.27
N LEU A 338 -12.40 -33.15 -17.08
CA LEU A 338 -11.74 -34.12 -17.96
C LEU A 338 -12.40 -35.51 -17.92
N ASN A 339 -13.03 -35.87 -16.81
CA ASN A 339 -13.84 -37.10 -16.73
C ASN A 339 -15.18 -36.97 -17.48
N SER A 340 -15.69 -35.74 -17.62
CA SER A 340 -16.99 -35.46 -18.26
C SER A 340 -16.84 -35.12 -19.76
N PHE A 341 -15.70 -34.52 -20.14
CA PHE A 341 -15.35 -34.10 -21.47
C PHE A 341 -14.26 -35.03 -22.04
N SER A 342 -14.58 -35.73 -23.13
CA SER A 342 -13.67 -36.73 -23.71
C SER A 342 -12.28 -36.13 -23.98
N THR A 343 -11.24 -36.73 -23.39
CA THR A 343 -9.84 -36.32 -23.56
C THR A 343 -9.40 -36.31 -25.04
N ALA A 344 -10.05 -37.12 -25.88
CA ALA A 344 -9.83 -37.17 -27.31
C ALA A 344 -10.26 -35.89 -28.04
N GLN A 345 -11.27 -35.18 -27.53
CA GLN A 345 -11.84 -33.96 -28.12
C GLN A 345 -11.05 -32.69 -27.76
N ILE A 346 -10.13 -32.75 -26.80
CA ILE A 346 -9.39 -31.58 -26.33
C ILE A 346 -8.39 -31.11 -27.40
N SER A 347 -8.51 -29.84 -27.81
CA SER A 347 -7.65 -29.26 -28.85
C SER A 347 -6.18 -29.15 -28.42
N ASN A 348 -5.92 -28.81 -27.15
CA ASN A 348 -4.55 -28.68 -26.63
C ASN A 348 -4.21 -29.75 -25.59
N ARG A 349 -3.99 -30.99 -26.05
CA ARG A 349 -3.57 -32.11 -25.20
C ARG A 349 -2.25 -31.84 -24.45
N SER A 350 -1.36 -30.98 -24.99
CA SER A 350 -0.09 -30.65 -24.34
C SER A 350 -0.28 -29.85 -23.05
N ALA A 351 -1.27 -28.95 -23.03
CA ALA A 351 -1.64 -28.17 -21.86
C ALA A 351 -2.20 -29.06 -20.75
N VAL A 352 -3.12 -29.97 -21.12
CA VAL A 352 -3.68 -30.96 -20.18
C VAL A 352 -2.59 -31.87 -19.63
N ARG A 353 -1.69 -32.38 -20.48
CA ARG A 353 -0.56 -33.20 -20.02
C ARG A 353 0.33 -32.45 -19.03
N ARG A 354 0.61 -31.16 -19.27
CA ARG A 354 1.38 -30.33 -18.34
C ARG A 354 0.65 -30.18 -17.00
N PHE A 355 -0.64 -29.88 -17.04
CA PHE A 355 -1.48 -29.77 -15.86
C PHE A 355 -1.51 -31.06 -15.03
N LEU A 356 -1.77 -32.21 -15.66
CA LEU A 356 -1.83 -33.51 -14.98
C LEU A 356 -0.49 -33.88 -14.34
N ARG A 357 0.65 -33.58 -15.01
CA ARG A 357 1.98 -33.78 -14.42
C ARG A 357 2.19 -32.94 -13.15
N LEU A 358 1.72 -31.69 -13.11
CA LEU A 358 1.76 -30.88 -11.90
C LEU A 358 0.92 -31.47 -10.77
N CYS A 359 -0.17 -32.19 -11.09
CA CYS A 359 -0.99 -32.86 -10.07
C CYS A 359 -0.31 -34.10 -9.46
N VAL A 360 0.54 -34.79 -10.24
CA VAL A 360 1.27 -35.99 -9.81
C VAL A 360 2.60 -35.64 -9.13
N ASP A 361 3.16 -34.46 -9.43
CA ASP A 361 4.39 -33.96 -8.82
C ASP A 361 4.25 -33.89 -7.28
N PRO A 362 5.19 -34.50 -6.51
CA PRO A 362 5.17 -34.43 -5.07
C PRO A 362 5.48 -33.03 -4.51
N GLU A 363 6.20 -32.17 -5.23
CA GLU A 363 6.61 -30.85 -4.74
C GLU A 363 6.42 -29.72 -5.76
N PRO A 364 5.23 -29.59 -6.38
CA PRO A 364 5.02 -28.57 -7.37
C PRO A 364 4.94 -27.21 -6.70
N ARG A 365 5.57 -26.22 -7.33
CA ARG A 365 5.66 -24.85 -6.82
C ARG A 365 4.81 -23.91 -7.67
N ASP A 366 4.20 -22.90 -7.03
CA ASP A 366 3.60 -21.78 -7.75
C ASP A 366 4.66 -20.82 -8.32
N VAL A 367 4.18 -19.79 -9.02
CA VAL A 367 5.01 -18.73 -9.60
C VAL A 367 5.85 -17.97 -8.57
N ASP A 368 5.47 -18.02 -7.28
CA ASP A 368 6.17 -17.40 -6.16
C ASP A 368 7.07 -18.40 -5.40
N GLY A 369 7.26 -19.61 -5.93
CA GLY A 369 8.06 -20.68 -5.32
C GLY A 369 7.43 -21.33 -4.09
N LYS A 370 6.14 -21.13 -3.85
CA LYS A 370 5.42 -21.73 -2.71
C LYS A 370 4.91 -23.10 -3.07
N ASP A 371 4.93 -24.01 -2.11
CA ASP A 371 4.35 -25.35 -2.27
C ASP A 371 2.84 -25.26 -2.55
N LEU A 372 2.43 -25.82 -3.68
CA LEU A 372 1.02 -25.88 -4.08
C LEU A 372 0.18 -26.79 -3.18
N TRP A 373 0.80 -27.76 -2.52
CA TRP A 373 0.13 -28.70 -1.62
C TRP A 373 0.15 -28.29 -0.15
N GLY A 374 0.77 -27.15 0.19
CA GLY A 374 1.01 -26.76 1.59
C GLY A 374 -0.25 -26.57 2.46
N TRP A 375 -1.45 -26.50 1.86
CA TRP A 375 -2.74 -26.39 2.56
C TRP A 375 -3.66 -27.59 2.32
N THR A 376 -3.17 -28.62 1.64
CA THR A 376 -3.96 -29.79 1.22
C THR A 376 -3.60 -30.99 2.08
N THR A 377 -4.62 -31.76 2.49
CA THR A 377 -4.39 -32.98 3.25
C THR A 377 -3.63 -34.02 2.41
N PHE A 378 -2.80 -34.86 3.04
CA PHE A 378 -2.09 -35.93 2.34
C PHE A 378 -3.06 -36.88 1.60
N ALA A 379 -4.22 -37.15 2.19
CA ALA A 379 -5.26 -37.99 1.59
C ALA A 379 -5.84 -37.36 0.31
N ASP A 380 -6.19 -36.06 0.33
CA ASP A 380 -6.67 -35.35 -0.86
C ASP A 380 -5.60 -35.28 -1.94
N LYS A 381 -4.35 -34.98 -1.58
CA LYS A 381 -3.21 -34.96 -2.50
C LYS A 381 -3.03 -36.31 -3.19
N THR A 382 -3.06 -37.40 -2.42
CA THR A 382 -2.93 -38.77 -2.96
C THR A 382 -4.08 -39.09 -3.91
N ARG A 383 -5.33 -38.80 -3.51
CA ARG A 383 -6.52 -39.00 -4.36
C ARG A 383 -6.41 -38.23 -5.68
N ILE A 384 -6.10 -36.94 -5.62
CA ILE A 384 -5.97 -36.07 -6.80
C ILE A 384 -4.83 -36.58 -7.71
N GLY A 385 -3.69 -36.95 -7.12
CA GLY A 385 -2.55 -37.51 -7.84
C GLY A 385 -2.90 -38.82 -8.56
N SER A 386 -3.59 -39.76 -7.90
CA SER A 386 -4.03 -41.01 -8.52
C SER A 386 -5.01 -40.79 -9.68
N ASN A 387 -5.99 -39.90 -9.51
CA ASN A 387 -6.94 -39.56 -10.59
C ASN A 387 -6.23 -38.90 -11.77
N ALA A 388 -5.30 -37.98 -11.49
CA ALA A 388 -4.52 -37.32 -12.52
C ALA A 388 -3.60 -38.29 -13.28
N GLN A 389 -3.03 -39.29 -12.58
CA GLN A 389 -2.22 -40.33 -13.20
C GLN A 389 -3.05 -41.20 -14.16
N ALA A 390 -4.25 -41.60 -13.76
CA ALA A 390 -5.15 -42.38 -14.64
C ALA A 390 -5.49 -41.62 -15.94
N LEU A 391 -5.83 -40.32 -15.84
CA LEU A 391 -6.08 -39.46 -17.01
C LEU A 391 -4.83 -39.24 -17.86
N LEU A 392 -3.65 -39.19 -17.23
CA LEU A 392 -2.38 -39.03 -17.92
C LEU A 392 -2.04 -40.28 -18.74
N ASP A 393 -2.29 -41.46 -18.19
CA ASP A 393 -2.10 -42.74 -18.86
C ASP A 393 -3.06 -42.86 -20.06
N GLU A 394 -4.35 -42.54 -19.88
CA GLU A 394 -5.32 -42.46 -20.98
C GLU A 394 -4.85 -41.54 -22.10
N LEU A 395 -4.40 -40.32 -21.77
CA LEU A 395 -3.92 -39.33 -22.74
C LEU A 395 -2.65 -39.78 -23.48
N ASN A 396 -1.83 -40.65 -22.88
CA ASN A 396 -0.62 -41.20 -23.50
C ASN A 396 -0.92 -42.39 -24.42
N HIS A 397 -2.05 -43.07 -24.21
CA HIS A 397 -2.53 -44.15 -25.10
C HIS A 397 -3.26 -43.64 -26.34
N LEU A 398 -3.73 -42.39 -26.33
CA LEU A 398 -4.37 -41.81 -27.50
C LEU A 398 -3.39 -41.74 -28.69
N PRO A 399 -3.82 -42.14 -29.90
CA PRO A 399 -3.01 -41.99 -31.10
C PRO A 399 -2.57 -40.53 -31.24
N THR A 400 -1.26 -40.34 -31.42
CA THR A 400 -0.74 -39.06 -31.91
C THR A 400 -1.36 -38.85 -33.27
N VAL A 401 -2.34 -37.94 -33.38
CA VAL A 401 -2.90 -37.57 -34.67
C VAL A 401 -1.72 -37.13 -35.53
N PRO A 402 -1.36 -37.87 -36.60
CA PRO A 402 -0.24 -37.49 -37.44
C PRO A 402 -0.55 -36.07 -37.90
N ALA A 403 0.36 -35.13 -37.60
CA ALA A 403 0.22 -33.75 -38.04
C ALA A 403 -0.02 -33.80 -39.55
N ASN A 404 -1.25 -33.44 -39.97
CA ASN A 404 -1.62 -33.49 -41.38
C ASN A 404 -0.52 -32.78 -42.15
N PRO A 405 0.18 -33.46 -43.09
CA PRO A 405 1.24 -32.84 -43.85
C PRO A 405 0.63 -31.63 -44.53
N SER A 406 1.12 -30.45 -44.14
CA SER A 406 0.75 -29.15 -44.68
C SER A 406 0.58 -29.28 -46.18
N SER A 407 -0.65 -29.09 -46.69
CA SER A 407 -0.92 -29.20 -48.12
C SER A 407 0.04 -28.30 -48.91
N PRO A 408 0.86 -28.84 -49.83
CA PRO A 408 1.66 -28.04 -50.73
C PRO A 408 0.74 -27.51 -51.83
N GLY A 409 0.01 -26.44 -51.53
CA GLY A 409 -0.89 -25.74 -52.45
C GLY A 409 -0.32 -24.38 -52.82
N SER A 410 0.83 -24.38 -53.48
CA SER A 410 1.36 -23.22 -54.20
C SER A 410 0.39 -22.80 -55.32
N HIS A 411 -0.33 -21.70 -55.12
CA HIS A 411 -0.94 -20.95 -56.22
C HIS A 411 0.06 -19.91 -56.77
N PRO A 412 0.15 -19.73 -58.10
CA PRO A 412 1.04 -18.75 -58.73
C PRO A 412 0.47 -17.32 -58.62
N PRO A 413 1.32 -16.28 -58.73
CA PRO A 413 0.87 -14.89 -58.66
C PRO A 413 0.27 -14.47 -60.00
N LEU A 414 -1.00 -14.06 -60.00
CA LEU A 414 -1.60 -13.32 -61.11
C LEU A 414 -1.38 -11.83 -60.89
N SER A 415 -0.53 -11.28 -61.74
CA SER A 415 -0.28 -9.85 -61.93
C SER A 415 -1.50 -9.17 -62.55
N GLY A 416 -1.91 -8.00 -62.04
CA GLY A 416 -3.04 -7.26 -62.61
C GLY A 416 -3.41 -5.96 -61.89
N HIS A 417 -2.61 -4.92 -62.15
CA HIS A 417 -2.95 -3.49 -62.27
C HIS A 417 -3.77 -2.68 -61.22
N LEU A 418 -3.08 -1.65 -60.74
CA LEU A 418 -3.44 -0.22 -60.56
C LEU A 418 -4.69 0.19 -59.76
N GLY A 419 -4.43 0.94 -58.68
CA GLY A 419 -5.40 1.77 -57.97
C GLY A 419 -4.71 2.62 -56.91
N THR A 420 -3.96 3.63 -57.35
CA THR A 420 -3.23 4.61 -56.53
C THR A 420 -4.19 5.49 -55.73
N LEU A 421 -4.11 5.49 -54.40
CA LEU A 421 -4.47 6.64 -53.56
C LEU A 421 -3.59 6.63 -52.30
N GLY A 422 -2.75 7.66 -52.18
CA GLY A 422 -1.74 7.79 -51.15
C GLY A 422 -2.28 8.37 -49.85
N LEU A 423 -1.86 7.77 -48.74
CA LEU A 423 -1.79 8.42 -47.44
C LEU A 423 -0.54 7.90 -46.72
N THR A 424 0.39 8.82 -46.45
CA THR A 424 1.62 8.62 -45.68
C THR A 424 1.31 8.35 -44.20
N PRO A 425 2.11 7.52 -43.51
CA PRO A 425 2.34 7.73 -42.09
C PRO A 425 3.82 7.87 -41.74
N HIS A 426 4.06 8.82 -40.83
CA HIS A 426 5.32 9.09 -40.16
C HIS A 426 5.89 7.85 -39.47
N ARG A 427 7.18 7.60 -39.74
CA ARG A 427 8.00 6.54 -39.15
C ARG A 427 8.67 7.08 -37.88
N ALA A 428 8.22 6.62 -36.71
CA ALA A 428 8.92 6.82 -35.44
C ALA A 428 9.86 5.61 -35.20
N VAL A 429 11.14 5.90 -35.04
CA VAL A 429 12.22 4.96 -34.74
C VAL A 429 12.26 4.77 -33.22
N ILE A 430 12.07 3.54 -32.73
CA ILE A 430 12.34 3.18 -31.34
C ILE A 430 13.56 2.25 -31.33
N ALA A 431 14.63 2.73 -30.69
CA ALA A 431 15.86 2.00 -30.44
C ALA A 431 15.64 0.92 -29.38
N GLN A 432 16.18 -0.27 -29.62
CA GLN A 432 16.27 -1.36 -28.65
C GLN A 432 17.59 -1.24 -27.88
N HIS A 433 17.53 -1.22 -26.55
CA HIS A 433 18.69 -1.42 -25.67
C HIS A 433 18.70 -2.87 -25.15
N PRO A 434 19.87 -3.52 -25.02
CA PRO A 434 19.99 -4.85 -24.45
C PRO A 434 20.05 -4.78 -22.91
N VAL A 435 19.37 -5.70 -22.24
CA VAL A 435 19.48 -5.92 -20.79
C VAL A 435 20.16 -7.27 -20.57
N THR A 436 21.33 -7.25 -19.91
CA THR A 436 22.06 -8.41 -19.40
C THR A 436 21.50 -8.85 -18.03
N PRO A 437 21.57 -10.14 -17.66
CA PRO A 437 20.99 -10.66 -16.43
C PRO A 437 21.98 -10.58 -15.25
N LEU A 438 21.45 -10.31 -14.05
CA LEU A 438 22.20 -10.34 -12.80
C LEU A 438 21.79 -11.58 -11.99
N ASP A 439 22.78 -12.43 -11.72
CA ASP A 439 22.71 -13.56 -10.81
C ASP A 439 22.64 -13.12 -9.34
N ALA A 440 22.00 -13.96 -8.52
CA ALA A 440 22.54 -14.53 -7.27
C ALA A 440 21.63 -14.44 -6.00
N GLN A 441 21.43 -15.66 -5.46
CA GLN A 441 21.47 -16.05 -4.04
C GLN A 441 20.18 -16.04 -3.19
N LEU A 442 19.74 -17.27 -2.92
CA LEU A 442 18.82 -17.73 -1.87
C LEU A 442 19.51 -17.76 -0.49
N PRO A 443 18.75 -17.59 0.61
CA PRO A 443 19.07 -18.21 1.89
C PRO A 443 18.03 -19.27 2.33
N LEU A 444 18.56 -20.26 3.05
CA LEU A 444 17.90 -21.43 3.67
C LEU A 444 17.12 -21.09 4.96
N PRO A 445 16.26 -22.01 5.47
CA PRO A 445 15.16 -21.70 6.37
C PRO A 445 15.51 -21.89 7.86
N PHE A 446 14.76 -21.20 8.72
CA PHE A 446 14.69 -21.45 10.15
C PHE A 446 13.40 -22.19 10.50
N THR A 447 13.55 -23.25 11.29
CA THR A 447 12.52 -23.96 12.07
C THR A 447 12.42 -23.33 13.45
N GLU A 448 11.22 -23.25 14.03
CA GLU A 448 11.03 -23.31 15.49
C GLU A 448 9.55 -23.49 15.86
N ASP A 449 9.33 -24.40 16.82
CA ASP A 449 8.11 -24.69 17.60
C ASP A 449 8.26 -24.10 19.03
N ASP A 450 7.15 -24.10 19.78
CA ASP A 450 6.92 -23.88 21.23
C ASP A 450 6.45 -22.49 21.76
N ASP A 451 5.13 -22.31 21.78
CA ASP A 451 4.21 -22.34 22.95
C ASP A 451 4.45 -21.49 24.23
N ASP A 452 5.18 -20.38 24.14
CA ASP A 452 5.03 -19.23 25.08
C ASP A 452 4.59 -17.94 24.37
N HIS A 453 3.86 -18.13 23.27
CA HIS A 453 4.01 -17.27 22.11
C HIS A 453 2.96 -16.14 22.00
N ASP A 454 1.90 -16.04 22.81
CA ASP A 454 0.76 -15.17 22.45
C ASP A 454 0.98 -13.64 22.60
N GLU A 455 1.70 -13.15 23.61
CA GLU A 455 1.95 -11.70 23.74
C GLU A 455 3.07 -11.23 22.80
N HIS A 456 4.08 -12.07 22.58
CA HIS A 456 5.16 -11.79 21.64
C HIS A 456 4.71 -11.98 20.18
N ILE A 457 3.79 -12.91 19.89
CA ILE A 457 3.05 -13.02 18.64
C ILE A 457 2.20 -11.77 18.44
N LEU A 458 1.50 -11.27 19.46
CA LEU A 458 0.65 -10.09 19.32
C LEU A 458 1.50 -8.86 18.99
N GLN A 459 2.61 -8.64 19.71
CA GLN A 459 3.56 -7.57 19.37
C GLN A 459 4.23 -7.80 18.01
N SER A 460 4.56 -9.03 17.64
CA SER A 460 5.18 -9.38 16.35
C SER A 460 4.20 -9.18 15.18
N LYS A 461 2.93 -9.57 15.34
CA LYS A 461 1.85 -9.36 14.35
C LYS A 461 1.57 -7.87 14.16
N ILE A 462 1.48 -7.11 15.25
CA ILE A 462 1.32 -5.65 15.21
C ILE A 462 2.55 -4.99 14.53
N LYS A 463 3.78 -5.36 14.92
CA LYS A 463 5.01 -4.87 14.28
C LYS A 463 5.08 -5.23 12.79
N ARG A 464 4.61 -6.42 12.39
CA ARG A 464 4.61 -6.90 11.00
C ARG A 464 3.55 -6.22 10.14
N SER A 465 2.32 -6.06 10.65
CA SER A 465 1.27 -5.29 9.98
C SER A 465 1.71 -3.85 9.72
N ILE A 466 2.49 -3.27 10.65
CA ILE A 466 2.93 -1.89 10.55
C ILE A 466 4.19 -1.75 9.69
N ALA A 467 5.12 -2.70 9.72
CA ALA A 467 6.21 -2.76 8.74
C ALA A 467 5.68 -2.82 7.29
N LEU A 468 4.57 -3.54 7.05
CA LEU A 468 3.91 -3.59 5.74
C LEU A 468 3.19 -2.28 5.37
N MET A 469 2.60 -1.60 6.37
CA MET A 469 2.02 -0.27 6.20
C MET A 469 3.10 0.77 5.82
N LEU A 470 4.24 0.76 6.53
CA LEU A 470 5.36 1.69 6.31
C LEU A 470 6.09 1.45 4.99
N TYR A 471 6.28 0.19 4.59
CA TYR A 471 6.81 -0.15 3.27
C TYR A 471 5.94 0.44 2.15
N SER A 472 4.62 0.49 2.36
CA SER A 472 3.65 1.05 1.42
C SER A 472 3.69 2.59 1.37
N ILE A 473 3.97 3.25 2.50
CA ILE A 473 4.08 4.71 2.61
C ILE A 473 5.42 5.22 2.04
N ASN A 474 6.54 4.56 2.38
CA ASN A 474 7.87 4.98 1.94
C ASN A 474 8.07 4.82 0.42
N ARG A 475 7.33 3.89 -0.21
CA ARG A 475 7.29 3.74 -1.67
C ARG A 475 6.53 4.88 -2.38
N ARG A 476 5.63 5.58 -1.68
CA ARG A 476 4.78 6.66 -2.27
C ARG A 476 5.42 8.04 -2.22
N HIS A 477 6.37 8.28 -1.32
CA HIS A 477 7.09 9.55 -1.21
C HIS A 477 8.58 9.33 -0.94
N PRO A 478 9.42 9.10 -1.97
CA PRO A 478 10.86 9.09 -1.76
C PRO A 478 11.32 10.48 -1.29
N PRO A 479 12.22 10.57 -0.30
CA PRO A 479 12.65 11.86 0.24
C PRO A 479 13.26 12.70 -0.88
N THR A 480 12.61 13.82 -1.19
CA THR A 480 13.15 14.85 -2.06
C THR A 480 13.99 15.78 -1.19
N THR A 481 15.31 15.73 -1.41
CA THR A 481 16.38 16.71 -1.11
C THR A 481 17.60 16.17 -0.36
N THR A 482 18.70 16.86 -0.61
CA THR A 482 20.12 16.50 -0.62
C THR A 482 20.78 16.31 0.77
N GLU A 483 20.02 16.22 1.86
CA GLU A 483 20.57 16.10 3.22
C GLU A 483 20.83 14.64 3.67
N SER A 484 20.41 13.65 2.89
CA SER A 484 20.61 12.23 3.20
C SER A 484 22.06 11.75 3.05
N HIS A 485 22.91 12.47 2.30
CA HIS A 485 24.31 12.09 2.11
C HIS A 485 25.20 12.35 3.33
N THR A 486 24.79 13.24 4.24
CA THR A 486 25.60 13.58 5.42
C THR A 486 25.32 12.64 6.60
N VAL A 487 24.13 12.03 6.64
CA VAL A 487 23.73 11.09 7.71
C VAL A 487 24.32 9.69 7.45
N PHE A 488 24.36 9.24 6.20
CA PHE A 488 24.93 7.92 5.86
C PHE A 488 26.45 7.84 6.09
N ASN A 489 27.20 8.93 5.88
CA ASN A 489 28.65 8.96 6.12
C ASN A 489 29.02 8.95 7.62
N LYS A 490 28.10 9.29 8.53
CA LYS A 490 28.35 9.27 9.98
C LYS A 490 28.14 7.88 10.60
N VAL A 491 27.27 7.07 10.01
CA VAL A 491 27.00 5.69 10.48
C VAL A 491 28.18 4.77 10.14
N SER A 492 28.77 4.91 8.95
CA SER A 492 29.96 4.12 8.56
C SER A 492 31.23 4.45 9.36
N GLN A 493 31.31 5.60 10.03
CA GLN A 493 32.45 5.95 10.90
C GLN A 493 32.31 5.45 12.34
N LEU A 494 31.10 5.09 12.78
CA LEU A 494 30.86 4.56 14.13
C LEU A 494 31.06 3.04 14.21
N GLU A 495 30.85 2.30 13.12
CA GLU A 495 31.12 0.86 13.06
C GLU A 495 32.63 0.52 13.04
N ALA A 496 33.50 1.47 12.66
CA ALA A 496 34.95 1.27 12.63
C ALA A 496 35.66 1.47 13.99
N ARG A 497 34.96 1.89 15.05
CA ARG A 497 35.54 2.17 16.38
C ARG A 497 35.03 1.27 17.51
N GLY A 498 34.14 0.33 17.24
CA GLY A 498 33.54 -0.57 18.23
C GLY A 498 34.12 -1.98 18.29
N GLY A 499 35.37 -2.18 17.86
CA GLY A 499 36.05 -3.48 17.88
C GLY A 499 37.31 -3.46 18.76
N SER A 500 37.13 -3.59 20.07
CA SER A 500 38.12 -4.11 21.03
C SER A 500 37.39 -4.61 22.27
#